data_AF-A6JLP0-F1
#
_entry.id   AF-A6JLP0-F1
#
_cell.length_a   1.000
_cell.length_b   1.000
_cell.length_c   1.000
_cell.angle_alpha   90.00
_cell.angle_beta   90.00
_cell.angle_gamma   90.00
#
_symmetry.space_group_name_H-M   'P 1'
#
loop_
_entity.id
_entity.type
_entity.pdbx_description
1 polymer ?
#
loop_
_entity_poly.entity_id
_entity_poly.type
_entity_poly.pdbx_seq_one_letter_code
_entity_poly.pdbx_strand_id
1 'polypeptide(L)' 'MAKKHNRSPAQIALRYQVQRGVVALAQTYEQKEMKENIQVFEFQLPSEDMEVLDGLNRNFRYFPVNIAAEHPNYPYSDDY' A
#
# COMPACT_ATOMS: atom_id res chain seq x y z
N MET A 1 -2.66 11.58 9.73
CA MET A 1 -1.39 10.82 9.76
C MET A 1 -0.28 11.47 8.93
N ALA A 2 -0.42 11.64 7.61
CA ALA A 2 0.59 12.30 6.75
C ALA A 2 1.16 13.62 7.34
N LYS A 3 0.27 14.55 7.74
CA LYS A 3 0.64 15.80 8.41
C LYS A 3 1.40 15.59 9.74
N LYS A 4 0.99 14.61 10.56
CA LYS A 4 1.63 14.26 11.85
C LYS A 4 3.09 13.86 11.65
N HIS A 5 3.39 13.16 10.56
CA HIS A 5 4.74 12.67 10.24
C HIS A 5 5.55 13.59 9.33
N ASN A 6 4.96 14.71 8.87
CA ASN A 6 5.54 15.56 7.84
C ASN A 6 5.93 14.78 6.56
N ARG A 7 5.05 13.86 6.14
CA ARG A 7 5.23 13.02 4.94
C ARG A 7 4.00 13.11 4.03
N SER A 8 4.13 12.66 2.78
CA SER A 8 3.01 12.57 1.85
C SER A 8 2.11 11.35 2.14
N PRO A 9 0.83 11.34 1.74
CA PRO A 9 -0.01 10.15 1.85
C PRO A 9 0.57 8.91 1.16
N ALA A 10 1.23 9.08 0.02
CA ALA A 10 1.91 8.00 -0.69
C ALA A 10 3.05 7.40 0.15
N GLN A 11 3.86 8.24 0.78
CA GLN A 11 4.92 7.79 1.69
C GLN A 11 4.38 7.01 2.89
N ILE A 12 3.25 7.45 3.46
CA ILE A 12 2.59 6.71 4.55
C ILE A 12 2.13 5.33 4.08
N ALA A 13 1.47 5.25 2.91
CA ALA A 13 0.98 3.99 2.36
C ALA A 13 2.14 3.02 2.04
N LEU A 14 3.22 3.52 1.43
CA LEU A 14 4.42 2.72 1.15
C LEU A 14 5.12 2.28 2.44
N ARG A 15 5.29 3.19 3.41
CA ARG A 15 5.91 2.88 4.70
C ARG A 15 5.16 1.77 5.43
N TYR A 16 3.83 1.82 5.42
CA TYR A 16 2.98 0.80 6.01
C TYR A 16 3.27 -0.60 5.45
N GLN A 17 3.38 -0.73 4.12
CA GLN A 17 3.66 -2.03 3.47
C GLN A 17 5.05 -2.55 3.82
N VAL A 18 6.10 -1.72 3.69
CA VAL A 18 7.47 -2.18 3.96
C VAL A 18 7.68 -2.52 5.43
N GLN A 19 7.04 -1.79 6.35
CA GLN A 19 7.18 -2.02 7.79
C GLN A 19 6.53 -3.32 8.26
N ARG A 20 5.49 -3.81 7.57
CA ARG A 20 4.87 -5.12 7.82
C ARG A 20 5.54 -6.27 7.05
N GLY A 21 6.71 -6.02 6.45
CA GLY A 21 7.48 -7.03 5.71
C GLY A 21 7.00 -7.28 4.28
N VAL A 22 6.10 -6.45 3.74
CA VAL A 22 5.61 -6.58 2.36
C VAL A 22 6.49 -5.73 1.44
N VAL A 23 7.05 -6.37 0.40
CA VAL A 23 7.81 -5.66 -0.64
C VAL A 23 6.83 -4.85 -1.50
N ALA A 24 7.00 -3.52 -1.53
CA ALA A 24 6.18 -2.61 -2.32
C ALA A 24 6.90 -2.18 -3.61
N LEU A 25 6.21 -2.32 -4.75
CA LEU A 25 6.68 -1.85 -6.05
C LEU A 25 5.94 -0.56 -6.42
N ALA A 26 6.59 0.59 -6.26
CA ALA A 26 6.03 1.89 -6.60
C ALA A 26 6.54 2.34 -7.97
N GLN A 27 5.65 2.35 -8.98
CA GLN A 27 5.96 2.84 -10.32
C GLN A 27 5.69 4.34 -10.42
N THR A 28 6.66 5.10 -10.95
CA THR A 28 6.50 6.51 -11.33
C THR A 28 7.51 6.86 -12.43
N TYR A 29 7.23 7.90 -13.20
CA TYR A 29 8.15 8.50 -14.17
C TYR A 29 8.69 9.86 -13.70
N GLU A 30 8.17 10.38 -12.59
CA GLU A 30 8.52 11.69 -12.07
C GLU A 30 9.70 11.60 -11.10
N GLN A 31 10.81 12.28 -11.40
CA GLN A 31 12.02 12.21 -10.59
C GLN A 31 11.78 12.63 -9.13
N LYS A 32 10.88 13.59 -8.91
CA LYS A 32 10.50 14.04 -7.56
C LYS A 32 9.84 12.92 -6.77
N GLU A 33 8.89 12.21 -7.39
CA GLU A 33 8.20 11.09 -6.75
C GLU A 33 9.13 9.89 -6.52
N MET A 34 10.06 9.61 -7.44
CA MET A 34 11.07 8.57 -7.22
C MET A 34 11.88 8.84 -5.94
N LYS A 35 12.31 10.09 -5.75
CA LYS A 35 13.02 10.50 -4.53
C LYS A 35 12.12 10.37 -3.30
N GLU A 36 10.89 10.87 -3.37
CA GLU A 36 9.94 10.80 -2.26
C GLU A 36 9.60 9.34 -1.87
N ASN A 37 9.42 8.44 -2.85
CA ASN A 37 9.09 7.05 -2.62
C ASN A 37 10.21 6.26 -1.93
N ILE A 38 11.48 6.61 -2.17
CA ILE A 38 12.62 5.98 -1.49
C ILE A 38 12.80 6.48 -0.04
N GLN A 39 12.37 7.70 0.27
CA GLN A 39 12.46 8.26 1.63
C GLN A 39 11.58 7.53 2.67
N VAL A 40 10.79 6.53 2.26
CA VAL A 40 9.99 5.68 3.15
C VAL A 40 10.82 4.87 4.15
N PHE A 41 12.13 4.74 3.92
CA PHE A 41 13.05 4.07 4.85
C PHE A 41 13.60 5.00 5.93
N GLU A 42 13.39 6.32 5.83
CA GLU A 42 13.93 7.32 6.75
C GLU A 42 13.07 7.55 8.01
N PHE A 43 11.91 6.91 8.11
CA PHE A 43 11.01 7.06 9.25
C PHE A 43 10.28 5.75 9.55
N GLN A 44 9.62 5.70 10.70
CA GLN A 44 8.82 4.56 11.14
C GLN A 44 7.44 5.04 11.59
N LEU A 45 6.41 4.24 11.31
CA LEU A 45 5.09 4.47 11.87
C LEU A 45 5.03 3.83 13.27
N PRO A 46 4.58 4.55 14.30
CA PRO A 46 4.38 3.98 15.61
C PRO A 46 3.21 2.98 15.57
N SER A 47 3.17 2.06 16.54
CA SER A 47 2.20 0.94 16.55
C SER A 47 0.75 1.41 16.47
N GLU A 48 0.41 2.52 17.12
CA GLU A 48 -0.95 3.07 17.11
C GLU A 48 -1.36 3.55 15.71
N ASP A 49 -0.42 4.11 14.94
CA ASP A 49 -0.68 4.51 13.57
C ASP A 49 -0.78 3.28 12.64
N MET A 50 -0.02 2.22 12.91
CA MET A 50 -0.15 0.95 12.17
C MET A 50 -1.53 0.32 12.40
N GLU A 51 -2.02 0.28 13.64
CA GLU A 51 -3.34 -0.24 13.99
C GLU A 51 -4.47 0.55 13.30
N VAL A 52 -4.35 1.88 13.25
CA VAL A 52 -5.31 2.73 12.52
C VAL A 52 -5.33 2.39 11.03
N LEU A 53 -4.17 2.12 10.42
CA LEU A 53 -4.08 1.76 9.00
C LEU A 53 -4.62 0.36 8.73
N ASP A 54 -4.42 -0.59 9.65
CA ASP A 54 -5.02 -1.93 9.56
C ASP A 54 -6.56 -1.85 9.53
N GLY A 55 -7.14 -0.93 10.31
CA GLY A 55 -8.57 -0.63 10.32
C GLY A 55 -9.12 -0.01 9.03
N LEU A 56 -8.28 0.39 8.07
CA LEU A 56 -8.73 0.92 6.78
C LEU A 56 -9.04 -0.17 5.75
N ASN A 57 -8.73 -1.44 6.03
CA ASN A 57 -9.03 -2.51 5.09
C ASN A 57 -10.54 -2.63 4.84
N ARG A 58 -10.91 -2.74 3.56
CA ARG A 58 -12.30 -2.86 3.10
C ARG A 58 -12.59 -4.17 2.37
N ASN A 59 -11.63 -5.11 2.36
CA ASN A 59 -11.68 -6.31 1.50
C ASN A 59 -12.01 -5.97 0.04
N PHE A 60 -11.50 -4.83 -0.44
CA PHE A 60 -11.76 -4.28 -1.75
C PHE A 60 -10.51 -4.37 -2.63
N ARG A 61 -10.67 -4.84 -3.88
CA ARG A 61 -9.59 -4.96 -4.86
C ARG A 61 -9.78 -3.92 -5.97
N TYR A 62 -8.77 -3.06 -6.18
CA TYR A 62 -8.79 -2.06 -7.26
C TYR A 62 -8.74 -2.68 -8.66
N PHE A 63 -8.11 -3.86 -8.80
CA PHE A 63 -7.98 -4.56 -10.06
C PHE A 63 -8.43 -6.03 -9.92
N PRO A 64 -9.74 -6.30 -10.00
CA PRO A 64 -10.28 -7.65 -9.86
C PRO A 64 -10.13 -8.51 -11.12
N VAL A 65 -9.75 -7.96 -12.28
CA VAL A 65 -9.61 -8.74 -13.53
C VAL A 65 -10.95 -9.41 -13.93
N ASN A 66 -12.08 -8.71 -13.76
CA ASN A 66 -13.42 -9.25 -14.03
C ASN A 66 -13.60 -9.83 -15.45
N ILE A 67 -12.81 -9.38 -16.42
CA ILE A 67 -12.80 -9.93 -17.79
C ILE A 67 -12.49 -11.43 -17.84
N ALA A 68 -11.84 -11.98 -16.81
CA ALA A 68 -11.46 -13.38 -16.70
C ALA A 68 -12.24 -14.13 -15.60
N ALA A 69 -13.36 -13.58 -15.12
CA ALA A 69 -14.11 -14.13 -14.00
C ALA A 69 -14.66 -15.55 -14.26
N GLU A 70 -14.93 -15.90 -15.52
CA GLU A 70 -15.42 -17.23 -15.91
C GLU A 70 -14.30 -18.27 -16.11
N HIS A 71 -13.03 -17.86 -15.99
CA HIS A 71 -11.93 -18.79 -16.16
C HIS A 71 -11.90 -19.79 -14.99
N PRO A 72 -11.73 -21.11 -15.23
CA PRO A 72 -11.74 -22.12 -14.16
C PRO A 72 -10.72 -21.87 -13.03
N ASN A 73 -9.63 -21.16 -13.34
CA ASN A 73 -8.59 -20.77 -12.38
C ASN A 73 -8.64 -19.28 -12.01
N TYR A 74 -9.81 -18.63 -12.07
CA TYR A 74 -9.94 -17.25 -11.66
C TYR A 74 -9.60 -17.11 -10.16
N PRO A 75 -8.58 -16.30 -9.79
CA PRO A 75 -7.95 -16.39 -8.48
C PRO A 75 -8.73 -15.71 -7.34
N TYR A 76 -9.88 -15.10 -7.63
CA TYR A 76 -10.63 -14.29 -6.66
C TYR A 76 -12.08 -14.76 -6.47
N SER A 77 -12.41 -16.00 -6.85
CA SER A 77 -13.73 -16.60 -6.59
C SER A 77 -13.92 -16.96 -5.13
N ASP A 78 -12.85 -17.42 -4.48
CA ASP A 78 -12.87 -17.90 -3.11
C ASP A 78 -12.36 -16.83 -2.14
N ASP A 79 -12.80 -16.92 -0.89
CA ASP A 79 -12.21 -16.17 0.21
C ASP A 79 -10.77 -16.65 0.47
N TYR A 80 -9.94 -15.74 1.00
CA TYR A 80 -8.54 -15.99 1.35
C TYR A 80 -8.33 -16.12 2.86
#